data_AF-A0A5C8GEE3-F1
#
_entry.id   AF-A0A5C8GEE3-F1
#
_cell.length_a   1.000
_cell.length_b   1.000
_cell.length_c   1.000
_cell.angle_alpha   90.00
_cell.angle_beta   90.00
_cell.angle_gamma   90.00
#
_symmetry.space_group_name_H-M   'P 1'
#
loop_
_entity.id
_entity.type
_entity.pdbx_description
1 polymer ?
#
loop_
_entity_poly.entity_id
_entity_poly.type
_entity_poly.pdbx_seq_one_letter_code
_entity_poly.pdbx_strand_id
1 'polypeptide(L)'
;MNGYFNVSYKDTNRLNKIWFAQIQRKGENDGKVFAIRNRANDRDMNNFQNSHNGREDYYYFSDNGDIYYKGGDKTYYAKEHLIKTFVGAVIVDYRTVKERTEPDAGVTHQDVIHHTGEYTVGAIYKMAINVNEARRLFADAGGGPTDGAYEFVAARKMIWFFAGGFTQDTSLFVRQFYNTNFMEVLVLNPYANEGNTYCLGVDSYYAYYGNYRVGEGATPPIDSFTAANYPYMTDEKLYLAQRPETIIPLLNHTTTFTDASRWWSFLAFP
;
A
#
# COMPACT_ATOMS: atom_id res chain seq x y z
N MET A 1 4.48 -9.95 -24.00
CA MET A 1 5.53 -10.78 -23.36
C MET A 1 4.87 -12.02 -22.82
N ASN A 2 5.44 -13.22 -22.98
CA ASN A 2 4.96 -14.41 -22.26
C ASN A 2 5.24 -14.17 -20.77
N GLY A 3 4.20 -13.90 -19.98
CA GLY A 3 4.22 -13.21 -18.68
C GLY A 3 4.92 -13.88 -17.50
N TYR A 4 5.97 -14.67 -17.73
CA TYR A 4 6.76 -15.32 -16.69
C TYR A 4 8.26 -15.08 -16.89
N PHE A 5 8.99 -14.89 -15.80
CA PHE A 5 10.43 -14.65 -15.80
C PHE A 5 11.16 -15.72 -15.00
N ASN A 6 12.25 -16.26 -15.55
CA ASN A 6 13.24 -16.99 -14.76
C ASN A 6 14.19 -15.98 -14.11
N VAL A 7 14.04 -15.74 -12.82
CA VAL A 7 14.85 -14.77 -12.05
C VAL A 7 15.26 -15.37 -10.71
N SER A 8 16.49 -15.08 -10.29
CA SER A 8 16.99 -15.42 -8.97
C SER A 8 16.60 -14.34 -7.98
N TYR A 9 16.15 -14.72 -6.78
CA TYR A 9 15.89 -13.78 -5.69
C TYR A 9 17.13 -12.95 -5.31
N LYS A 10 18.35 -13.44 -5.62
CA LYS A 10 19.62 -12.72 -5.39
C LYS A 10 19.95 -11.69 -6.46
N ASP A 11 19.32 -11.76 -7.63
CA ASP A 11 19.57 -10.83 -8.75
C ASP A 11 18.67 -9.60 -8.60
N THR A 12 19.00 -8.77 -7.61
CA THR A 12 18.24 -7.55 -7.27
C THR A 12 18.19 -6.58 -8.44
N ASN A 13 19.23 -6.53 -9.28
CA ASN A 13 19.24 -5.70 -10.48
C ASN A 13 18.19 -6.15 -11.50
N ARG A 14 18.06 -7.46 -11.73
CA ARG A 14 17.02 -7.98 -12.62
C ARG A 14 15.63 -7.82 -12.03
N LEU A 15 15.46 -8.04 -10.73
CA LEU A 15 14.18 -7.79 -10.05
C LEU A 15 13.76 -6.32 -10.18
N ASN A 16 14.67 -5.36 -9.94
CA ASN A 16 14.38 -3.94 -10.11
C ASN A 16 13.97 -3.62 -11.55
N LYS A 17 14.66 -4.20 -12.55
CA LYS A 17 14.29 -4.04 -13.96
C LYS A 17 12.90 -4.60 -14.28
N ILE A 18 12.52 -5.74 -13.69
CA ILE A 18 11.19 -6.33 -13.85
C ILE A 18 10.14 -5.44 -13.20
N TRP A 19 10.37 -4.97 -11.97
CA TRP A 19 9.47 -4.01 -11.31
C TRP A 19 9.30 -2.74 -12.14
N PHE A 20 10.39 -2.10 -12.55
CA PHE A 20 10.35 -0.90 -13.39
C PHE A 20 9.68 -1.14 -14.73
N ALA A 21 9.86 -2.32 -15.35
CA ALA A 21 9.13 -2.65 -16.56
C ALA A 21 7.61 -2.73 -16.33
N GLN A 22 7.18 -3.27 -15.18
CA GLN A 22 5.76 -3.31 -14.79
C GLN A 22 5.20 -1.89 -14.57
N ILE A 23 5.88 -1.05 -13.77
CA ILE A 23 5.41 0.30 -13.45
C ILE A 23 5.70 1.36 -14.52
N GLN A 24 6.41 1.05 -15.60
CA GLN A 24 6.68 2.01 -16.68
C GLN A 24 5.95 1.67 -17.98
N ARG A 25 5.07 0.65 -17.98
CA ARG A 25 4.32 0.20 -19.16
C ARG A 25 5.21 0.02 -20.41
N LYS A 26 6.48 -0.41 -20.24
CA LYS A 26 7.52 -0.37 -21.29
C LYS A 26 7.17 -1.14 -22.58
N GLY A 27 6.12 -1.96 -22.56
CA GLY A 27 5.61 -2.70 -23.72
C GLY A 27 4.42 -2.08 -24.46
N GLU A 28 3.77 -1.04 -23.93
CA GLU A 28 2.44 -0.61 -24.40
C GLU A 28 2.47 0.45 -25.52
N ASN A 29 3.58 1.18 -25.72
CA ASN A 29 3.78 2.16 -26.80
C ASN A 29 2.60 3.16 -27.01
N ASP A 30 1.87 3.49 -25.95
CA ASP A 30 0.63 4.28 -26.00
C ASP A 30 0.82 5.74 -25.50
N GLY A 31 2.05 6.10 -25.11
CA GLY A 31 2.39 7.42 -24.56
C GLY A 31 1.83 7.67 -23.15
N LYS A 32 1.24 6.66 -22.50
CA LYS A 32 0.69 6.77 -21.15
C LYS A 32 1.74 6.37 -20.12
N VAL A 33 1.75 7.06 -18.99
CA VAL A 33 2.54 6.70 -17.81
C VAL A 33 1.69 5.87 -16.88
N PHE A 34 2.30 4.90 -16.20
CA PHE A 34 1.64 4.19 -15.12
C PHE A 34 1.30 5.19 -14.02
N ALA A 35 0.04 5.22 -13.64
CA ALA A 35 -0.43 6.05 -12.57
C ALA A 35 -1.42 5.26 -11.71
N ILE A 36 -1.55 5.70 -10.47
CA ILE A 36 -2.51 5.17 -9.53
C ILE A 36 -3.61 6.21 -9.42
N ARG A 37 -4.81 5.92 -9.95
CA ARG A 37 -5.97 6.79 -9.78
C ARG A 37 -6.49 6.65 -8.37
N ASN A 38 -6.76 7.78 -7.74
CA ASN A 38 -7.51 7.87 -6.50
C ASN A 38 -9.01 8.02 -6.81
N ARG A 39 -9.94 7.34 -6.12
CA ARG A 39 -11.40 7.53 -6.31
C ARG A 39 -11.90 8.95 -6.01
N ALA A 40 -11.14 9.76 -5.27
CA ALA A 40 -11.29 11.24 -5.25
C ALA A 40 -11.57 11.83 -6.62
N ASN A 41 -10.90 11.24 -7.60
CA ASN A 41 -10.84 11.62 -8.97
C ASN A 41 -11.98 10.88 -9.69
N ASP A 42 -13.12 11.56 -9.75
CA ASP A 42 -14.34 11.10 -10.43
C ASP A 42 -14.23 11.13 -11.97
N ARG A 43 -13.11 11.62 -12.50
CA ARG A 43 -12.82 11.66 -13.94
C ARG A 43 -12.61 10.24 -14.48
N ASP A 44 -13.00 10.02 -15.73
CA ASP A 44 -12.86 8.71 -16.37
C ASP A 44 -11.41 8.27 -16.53
N MET A 45 -11.22 6.98 -16.79
CA MET A 45 -9.92 6.31 -16.91
C MET A 45 -8.97 6.95 -17.95
N ASN A 46 -9.50 7.64 -18.96
CA ASN A 46 -8.64 8.29 -19.96
C ASN A 46 -8.30 9.74 -19.61
N ASN A 47 -9.00 10.35 -18.65
CA ASN A 47 -8.88 11.77 -18.33
C ASN A 47 -8.49 12.08 -16.88
N PHE A 48 -8.33 11.07 -16.02
CA PHE A 48 -7.99 11.28 -14.60
C PHE A 48 -6.63 11.95 -14.36
N GLN A 49 -5.77 12.06 -15.37
CA GLN A 49 -4.52 12.82 -15.26
C GLN A 49 -4.69 14.31 -15.60
N ASN A 50 -5.80 14.71 -16.23
CA ASN A 50 -6.02 16.10 -16.64
C ASN A 50 -6.41 16.97 -15.45
N SER A 51 -5.80 18.15 -15.30
CA SER A 51 -6.14 19.06 -14.20
C SER A 51 -7.64 19.42 -14.16
N HIS A 52 -8.25 19.31 -12.98
CA HIS A 52 -9.60 19.74 -12.67
C HIS A 52 -9.56 20.68 -11.46
N ASN A 53 -10.05 21.91 -11.62
CA ASN A 53 -9.96 22.97 -10.59
C ASN A 53 -8.54 23.18 -10.01
N GLY A 54 -7.52 22.98 -10.85
CA GLY A 54 -6.11 23.12 -10.45
C GLY A 54 -5.51 21.90 -9.74
N ARG A 55 -6.23 20.77 -9.65
CA ARG A 55 -5.76 19.50 -9.08
C ARG A 55 -5.78 18.38 -10.10
N GLU A 56 -4.80 17.48 -10.05
CA GLU A 56 -4.81 16.30 -10.91
C GLU A 56 -5.16 15.00 -10.16
N ASP A 57 -5.00 14.95 -8.83
CA ASP A 57 -5.47 13.89 -7.93
C ASP A 57 -5.11 12.45 -8.37
N TYR A 58 -3.84 12.22 -8.69
CA TYR A 58 -3.30 10.89 -8.99
C TYR A 58 -1.89 10.70 -8.43
N TYR A 59 -1.44 9.45 -8.34
CA TYR A 59 -0.05 9.12 -8.04
C TYR A 59 0.67 8.68 -9.29
N TYR A 60 1.96 8.96 -9.36
CA TYR A 60 2.83 8.47 -10.42
C TYR A 60 4.13 7.93 -9.85
N PHE A 61 4.76 7.08 -10.64
CA PHE A 61 6.11 6.61 -10.39
C PHE A 61 7.11 7.50 -11.12
N SER A 62 8.09 8.06 -10.42
CA SER A 62 9.22 8.76 -11.04
C SER A 62 10.22 7.76 -11.64
N ASP A 63 11.22 8.27 -12.37
CA ASP A 63 12.21 7.42 -13.06
C ASP A 63 13.03 6.52 -12.13
N ASN A 64 13.24 6.94 -10.89
CA ASN A 64 13.89 6.15 -9.84
C ASN A 64 12.92 5.19 -9.11
N GLY A 65 11.64 5.18 -9.49
CA GLY A 65 10.59 4.33 -8.92
C GLY A 65 9.88 4.90 -7.71
N ASP A 66 10.25 6.09 -7.22
CA ASP A 66 9.56 6.74 -6.10
C ASP A 66 8.11 7.09 -6.48
N ILE A 67 7.24 7.15 -5.47
CA ILE A 67 5.82 7.44 -5.66
C ILE A 67 5.53 8.86 -5.20
N TYR A 68 5.04 9.66 -6.13
CA TYR A 68 4.59 11.02 -5.89
C TYR A 68 3.08 11.11 -5.98
N TYR A 69 2.49 12.03 -5.21
CA TYR A 69 1.09 12.43 -5.31
C TYR A 69 0.97 13.81 -5.96
N LYS A 70 0.12 13.89 -6.99
CA LYS A 70 -0.11 15.08 -7.82
C LYS A 70 -1.54 15.64 -7.65
N GLY A 71 -2.01 15.76 -6.42
CA GLY A 71 -3.30 16.40 -6.11
C GLY A 71 -3.22 17.62 -5.18
N GLY A 72 -2.00 18.05 -4.82
CA GLY A 72 -1.84 19.05 -3.78
C GLY A 72 -2.12 18.52 -2.39
N ASP A 73 -2.05 19.42 -1.40
CA ASP A 73 -2.53 19.18 -0.04
C ASP A 73 -3.74 20.08 0.28
N LYS A 74 -4.30 20.00 1.49
CA LYS A 74 -5.47 20.82 1.87
C LYS A 74 -5.23 22.33 1.85
N THR A 75 -3.98 22.79 1.70
CA THR A 75 -3.58 24.21 1.63
C THR A 75 -3.12 24.62 0.24
N TYR A 76 -2.37 23.77 -0.47
CA TYR A 76 -1.74 24.07 -1.76
C TYR A 76 -2.07 23.01 -2.81
N TYR A 77 -3.05 23.31 -3.66
CA TYR A 77 -3.64 22.37 -4.63
C TYR A 77 -2.74 21.98 -5.81
N ALA A 78 -1.69 22.76 -6.07
CA ALA A 78 -0.74 22.48 -7.15
C ALA A 78 0.57 21.83 -6.65
N LYS A 79 0.66 21.49 -5.36
CA LYS A 79 1.90 20.96 -4.78
C LYS A 79 2.00 19.45 -4.99
N GLU A 80 3.14 19.00 -5.51
CA GLU A 80 3.47 17.58 -5.55
C GLU A 80 4.08 17.12 -4.23
N HIS A 81 3.73 15.92 -3.80
CA HIS A 81 4.22 15.33 -2.56
C HIS A 81 4.89 13.99 -2.84
N LEU A 82 6.15 13.83 -2.44
CA LEU A 82 6.77 12.52 -2.37
C LEU A 82 6.10 11.72 -1.24
N ILE A 83 5.52 10.57 -1.57
CA ILE A 83 4.75 9.73 -0.62
C ILE A 83 5.59 8.54 -0.17
N LYS A 84 6.29 7.87 -1.10
CA LYS A 84 7.06 6.66 -0.82
C LYS A 84 8.33 6.60 -1.65
N THR A 85 9.43 6.18 -1.06
CA THR A 85 10.72 6.01 -1.74
C THR A 85 10.98 4.56 -2.09
N PHE A 86 11.38 4.30 -3.33
CA PHE A 86 11.73 2.97 -3.80
C PHE A 86 13.04 2.52 -3.17
N VAL A 87 13.09 1.27 -2.71
CA VAL A 87 14.27 0.67 -2.08
C VAL A 87 14.83 -0.46 -2.94
N GLY A 88 13.96 -1.35 -3.42
CA GLY A 88 14.35 -2.49 -4.24
C GLY A 88 13.21 -3.49 -4.41
N ALA A 89 13.33 -4.34 -5.42
CA ALA A 89 12.33 -5.34 -5.75
C ALA A 89 12.62 -6.70 -5.10
N VAL A 90 11.55 -7.41 -4.77
CA VAL A 90 11.55 -8.73 -4.12
C VAL A 90 10.56 -9.67 -4.78
N ILE A 91 10.72 -10.96 -4.55
CA ILE A 91 9.75 -11.98 -4.97
C ILE A 91 8.82 -12.27 -3.79
N VAL A 92 7.52 -12.12 -4.03
CA VAL A 92 6.44 -12.43 -3.08
C VAL A 92 5.35 -13.20 -3.83
N ASP A 93 4.38 -13.76 -3.11
CA ASP A 93 3.23 -14.40 -3.74
C ASP A 93 2.01 -13.47 -3.75
N TYR A 94 1.12 -13.67 -4.73
CA TYR A 94 -0.21 -13.07 -4.65
C TYR A 94 -0.96 -13.65 -3.45
N ARG A 95 -1.72 -12.82 -2.75
CA ARG A 95 -2.49 -13.25 -1.59
C ARG A 95 -3.85 -12.56 -1.49
N THR A 96 -4.74 -13.17 -0.72
CA THR A 96 -6.06 -12.61 -0.41
C THR A 96 -6.27 -12.58 1.11
N VAL A 97 -7.15 -11.70 1.59
CA VAL A 97 -7.57 -11.65 2.99
C VAL A 97 -9.03 -12.08 3.07
N LYS A 98 -9.32 -13.19 3.74
CA LYS A 98 -10.70 -13.70 3.88
C LYS A 98 -11.38 -13.22 5.15
N GLU A 99 -10.69 -13.26 6.27
CA GLU A 99 -11.28 -13.03 7.59
C GLU A 99 -10.30 -12.30 8.50
N ARG A 100 -10.85 -11.58 9.47
CA ARG A 100 -10.09 -11.01 10.59
C ARG A 100 -10.78 -11.50 11.86
N THR A 101 -10.31 -12.64 12.36
CA THR A 101 -10.93 -13.32 13.52
C THR A 101 -10.31 -12.83 14.81
N GLU A 102 -11.12 -12.65 15.86
CA GLU A 102 -10.60 -12.73 17.23
C GLU A 102 -10.28 -14.19 17.52
N PRO A 103 -9.05 -14.57 17.88
CA PRO A 103 -8.85 -15.79 18.63
C PRO A 103 -9.35 -15.53 20.05
N ASP A 104 -9.97 -16.55 20.66
CA ASP A 104 -10.49 -16.54 22.02
C ASP A 104 -9.65 -15.71 23.00
N ALA A 105 -10.34 -14.96 23.85
CA ALA A 105 -9.87 -14.20 25.00
C ALA A 105 -8.33 -14.23 25.23
N GLY A 106 -7.61 -13.33 24.54
CA GLY A 106 -6.21 -13.03 24.87
C GLY A 106 -5.17 -13.17 23.77
N VAL A 107 -5.52 -13.29 22.48
CA VAL A 107 -4.54 -13.34 21.38
C VAL A 107 -4.80 -12.27 20.31
N THR A 108 -3.71 -11.76 19.73
CA THR A 108 -3.64 -10.65 18.77
C THR A 108 -4.41 -10.89 17.47
N HIS A 109 -5.20 -9.88 17.08
CA HIS A 109 -5.96 -9.82 15.84
C HIS A 109 -5.02 -9.86 14.62
N GLN A 110 -5.11 -10.90 13.79
CA GLN A 110 -4.31 -11.03 12.56
C GLN A 110 -5.22 -11.09 11.33
N ASP A 111 -4.75 -10.54 10.20
CA ASP A 111 -5.38 -10.82 8.92
C ASP A 111 -5.18 -12.31 8.63
N VAL A 112 -6.25 -13.05 8.31
CA VAL A 112 -6.10 -14.42 7.79
C VAL A 112 -5.71 -14.32 6.32
N ILE A 113 -4.40 -14.36 6.08
CA ILE A 113 -3.79 -14.24 4.77
C ILE A 113 -3.78 -15.61 4.09
N HIS A 114 -4.39 -15.69 2.91
CA HIS A 114 -4.35 -16.86 2.04
C HIS A 114 -3.36 -16.64 0.91
N HIS A 115 -2.27 -17.41 0.96
CA HIS A 115 -1.21 -17.46 -0.05
C HIS A 115 -1.68 -18.26 -1.27
N THR A 116 -1.56 -17.67 -2.47
CA THR A 116 -1.95 -18.36 -3.71
C THR A 116 -0.88 -19.35 -4.18
N GLY A 117 0.37 -19.15 -3.78
CA GLY A 117 1.53 -19.87 -4.31
C GLY A 117 2.01 -19.38 -5.69
N GLU A 118 1.30 -18.43 -6.31
CA GLU A 118 1.76 -17.79 -7.53
C GLU A 118 2.70 -16.64 -7.18
N TYR A 119 3.97 -16.76 -7.60
CA TYR A 119 4.97 -15.74 -7.36
C TYR A 119 4.89 -14.58 -8.36
N THR A 120 5.15 -13.39 -7.82
CA THR A 120 5.23 -12.13 -8.55
C THR A 120 6.40 -11.29 -8.03
N VAL A 121 6.75 -10.24 -8.78
CA VAL A 121 7.76 -9.26 -8.36
C VAL A 121 7.05 -8.05 -7.77
N GLY A 122 7.20 -7.87 -6.46
CA GLY A 122 6.81 -6.66 -5.73
C GLY A 122 8.01 -5.75 -5.46
N ALA A 123 7.75 -4.57 -4.89
CA ALA A 123 8.80 -3.64 -4.52
C ALA A 123 8.67 -3.13 -3.09
N ILE A 124 9.80 -3.10 -2.39
CA ILE A 124 9.95 -2.47 -1.10
C ILE A 124 9.94 -0.96 -1.28
N TYR A 125 9.04 -0.32 -0.55
CA TYR A 125 8.92 1.12 -0.44
C TYR A 125 9.06 1.54 1.02
N LYS A 126 9.88 2.57 1.26
CA LYS A 126 9.87 3.28 2.54
C LYS A 126 8.91 4.46 2.49
N MET A 127 8.32 4.79 3.64
CA MET A 127 7.48 5.97 3.74
C MET A 127 8.33 7.23 3.56
N ALA A 128 7.92 8.16 2.69
CA ALA A 128 8.56 9.47 2.58
C ALA A 128 7.93 10.52 3.50
N ILE A 129 6.66 10.32 3.82
CA ILE A 129 5.92 11.05 4.86
C ILE A 129 5.34 10.06 5.85
N ASN A 130 5.35 10.42 7.13
CA ASN A 130 4.73 9.58 8.16
C ASN A 130 3.22 9.83 8.28
N VAL A 131 2.54 8.96 9.04
CA VAL A 131 1.08 9.05 9.24
C VAL A 131 0.59 10.39 9.81
N ASN A 132 1.35 11.02 10.71
CA ASN A 132 0.97 12.31 11.30
C ASN A 132 1.11 13.44 10.28
N GLU A 133 2.15 13.40 9.46
CA GLU A 133 2.31 14.33 8.35
C GLU A 133 1.24 14.15 7.29
N ALA A 134 0.92 12.91 6.92
CA ALA A 134 -0.18 12.60 6.01
C ALA A 134 -1.52 13.12 6.56
N ARG A 135 -1.80 12.93 7.84
CA ARG A 135 -2.99 13.52 8.51
C ARG A 135 -2.97 15.04 8.45
N ARG A 136 -1.83 15.67 8.71
CA ARG A 136 -1.70 17.13 8.66
C ARG A 136 -2.00 17.67 7.26
N LEU A 137 -1.51 17.01 6.22
CA LEU A 137 -1.63 17.44 4.82
C LEU A 137 -2.99 17.10 4.20
N PHE A 138 -3.54 15.93 4.51
CA PHE A 138 -4.64 15.30 3.76
C PHE A 138 -5.83 14.89 4.63
N ALA A 139 -5.96 15.46 5.83
CA ALA A 139 -7.16 15.31 6.66
C ALA A 139 -7.78 16.66 7.06
N ASP A 140 -9.10 16.64 7.18
CA ASP A 140 -9.91 17.76 7.67
C ASP A 140 -9.77 17.92 9.20
N ALA A 141 -10.46 18.92 9.76
CA ALA A 141 -10.42 19.19 11.19
C ALA A 141 -11.00 18.05 12.06
N GLY A 142 -11.87 17.21 11.51
CA GLY A 142 -12.43 16.02 12.15
C GLY A 142 -11.56 14.77 12.04
N GLY A 143 -10.46 14.83 11.30
CA GLY A 143 -9.62 13.65 10.98
C GLY A 143 -10.14 12.85 9.78
N GLY A 144 -11.21 13.31 9.12
CA GLY A 144 -11.68 12.75 7.87
C GLY A 144 -10.63 12.92 6.77
N PRO A 145 -10.37 11.90 5.93
CA PRO A 145 -9.49 12.09 4.78
C PRO A 145 -10.12 13.09 3.81
N THR A 146 -9.37 14.13 3.43
CA THR A 146 -9.74 15.03 2.33
C THR A 146 -9.30 14.47 0.98
N ASP A 147 -8.46 13.45 1.02
CA ASP A 147 -7.85 12.79 -0.12
C ASP A 147 -7.44 11.35 0.26
N GLY A 148 -7.25 10.51 -0.76
CA GLY A 148 -6.75 9.16 -0.61
C GLY A 148 -5.29 9.13 -0.14
N ALA A 149 -4.52 10.20 -0.29
CA ALA A 149 -3.13 10.25 0.17
C ALA A 149 -2.98 9.91 1.64
N TYR A 150 -3.95 10.30 2.46
CA TYR A 150 -3.95 9.86 3.84
C TYR A 150 -4.16 8.35 3.97
N GLU A 151 -5.15 7.78 3.27
CA GLU A 151 -5.44 6.34 3.30
C GLU A 151 -4.30 5.49 2.74
N PHE A 152 -3.60 5.96 1.71
CA PHE A 152 -2.49 5.21 1.11
C PHE A 152 -1.27 5.11 2.02
N VAL A 153 -0.98 6.17 2.77
CA VAL A 153 0.13 6.20 3.74
C VAL A 153 -0.26 5.39 4.97
N ALA A 154 -1.44 5.69 5.50
CA ALA A 154 -1.90 5.21 6.78
C ALA A 154 -2.64 3.86 6.70
N ALA A 155 -2.83 3.30 5.51
CA ALA A 155 -3.60 2.08 5.26
C ALA A 155 -4.91 2.03 6.08
N ARG A 156 -5.61 3.18 6.14
CA ARG A 156 -6.81 3.38 6.97
C ARG A 156 -7.94 2.49 6.48
N LYS A 157 -8.59 1.79 7.39
CA LYS A 157 -9.74 0.95 7.06
C LYS A 157 -10.62 0.73 8.28
N MET A 158 -11.93 0.66 8.06
CA MET A 158 -12.85 0.16 9.07
C MET A 158 -12.60 -1.33 9.28
N ILE A 159 -12.47 -1.71 10.54
CA ILE A 159 -12.29 -3.09 10.97
C ILE A 159 -13.51 -3.50 11.77
N TRP A 160 -14.01 -4.69 11.46
CA TRP A 160 -15.11 -5.33 12.15
C TRP A 160 -14.54 -6.34 13.13
N PHE A 161 -15.05 -6.32 14.37
CA PHE A 161 -14.71 -7.27 15.41
C PHE A 161 -15.90 -8.20 15.64
N PHE A 162 -15.64 -9.51 15.54
CA PHE A 162 -16.63 -10.56 15.70
C PHE A 162 -16.34 -11.33 16.98
N ALA A 163 -17.34 -11.44 17.86
CA ALA A 163 -17.25 -12.24 19.08
C ALA A 163 -18.44 -13.21 19.11
N GLY A 164 -18.17 -14.51 19.30
CA GLY A 164 -19.21 -15.54 19.45
C GLY A 164 -20.23 -15.63 18.32
N GLY A 165 -19.86 -15.30 17.07
CA GLY A 165 -20.76 -15.34 15.91
C GLY A 165 -21.66 -14.10 15.72
N PHE A 166 -21.50 -13.05 16.54
CA PHE A 166 -22.20 -11.77 16.38
C PHE A 166 -21.20 -10.62 16.11
N THR A 167 -21.59 -9.67 15.25
CA THR A 167 -20.88 -8.39 15.08
C THR A 167 -21.07 -7.57 16.35
N GLN A 168 -19.99 -7.28 17.09
CA GLN A 168 -20.09 -6.51 18.33
C GLN A 168 -19.49 -5.12 18.25
N ASP A 169 -18.53 -4.85 17.35
CA ASP A 169 -17.89 -3.53 17.29
C ASP A 169 -17.23 -3.26 15.93
N THR A 170 -17.07 -1.97 15.61
CA THR A 170 -16.25 -1.49 14.50
C THR A 170 -15.30 -0.40 14.96
N SER A 171 -14.03 -0.51 14.59
CA SER A 171 -13.05 0.55 14.82
C SER A 171 -12.36 0.95 13.53
N LEU A 172 -11.95 2.22 13.46
CA LEU A 172 -11.08 2.68 12.40
C LEU A 172 -9.64 2.29 12.73
N PHE A 173 -9.06 1.43 11.91
CA PHE A 173 -7.64 1.15 11.96
C PHE A 173 -6.84 2.21 11.23
N VAL A 174 -5.70 2.55 11.81
CA VAL A 174 -4.68 3.39 11.20
C VAL A 174 -3.34 2.68 11.38
N ARG A 175 -2.62 2.43 10.28
CA ARG A 175 -1.27 1.89 10.29
C ARG A 175 -0.33 2.94 10.88
N GLN A 176 0.13 2.66 12.07
CA GLN A 176 0.92 3.52 12.96
C GLN A 176 2.38 3.72 12.51
N PHE A 177 2.61 3.98 11.22
CA PHE A 177 3.94 4.24 10.67
C PHE A 177 4.32 5.71 10.91
N TYR A 178 4.86 6.00 12.09
CA TYR A 178 5.14 7.36 12.58
C TYR A 178 6.49 7.95 12.17
N ASN A 179 7.30 7.24 11.39
CA ASN A 179 8.53 7.77 10.80
C ASN A 179 8.71 7.25 9.37
N THR A 180 9.73 7.78 8.70
CA THR A 180 10.02 7.50 7.29
C THR A 180 10.89 6.24 7.07
N ASN A 181 11.29 5.55 8.14
CA ASN A 181 12.02 4.28 8.03
C ASN A 181 11.08 3.09 7.84
N PHE A 182 9.81 3.22 8.20
CA PHE A 182 8.82 2.17 7.99
C PHE A 182 8.66 1.82 6.52
N MET A 183 8.48 0.54 6.25
CA MET A 183 8.39 0.02 4.89
C MET A 183 7.16 -0.85 4.66
N GLU A 184 6.88 -1.06 3.38
CA GLU A 184 5.93 -2.04 2.88
C GLU A 184 6.45 -2.60 1.54
N VAL A 185 5.91 -3.73 1.12
CA VAL A 185 6.05 -4.27 -0.23
C VAL A 185 4.78 -3.96 -1.00
N LEU A 186 4.89 -3.19 -2.07
CA LEU A 186 3.78 -2.96 -3.00
C LEU A 186 3.76 -4.03 -4.09
N VAL A 187 2.57 -4.52 -4.40
CA VAL A 187 2.32 -5.53 -5.43
C VAL A 187 1.20 -5.05 -6.34
N LEU A 188 1.42 -5.12 -7.65
CA LEU A 188 0.39 -4.88 -8.65
C LEU A 188 -0.43 -6.17 -8.83
N ASN A 189 -1.68 -6.14 -8.37
CA ASN A 189 -2.52 -7.32 -8.27
C ASN A 189 -3.55 -7.37 -9.42
N PRO A 190 -3.39 -8.29 -10.40
CA PRO A 190 -4.33 -8.43 -11.52
C PRO A 190 -5.69 -8.98 -11.13
N TYR A 191 -5.80 -9.60 -9.95
CA TYR A 191 -7.04 -10.18 -9.45
C TYR A 191 -7.90 -9.18 -8.67
N ALA A 192 -7.37 -7.99 -8.37
CA ALA A 192 -8.04 -6.94 -7.62
C ALA A 192 -8.42 -5.74 -8.52
N ASN A 193 -8.76 -5.98 -9.78
CA ASN A 193 -9.15 -4.94 -10.74
C ASN A 193 -10.64 -4.56 -10.69
N GLU A 194 -11.45 -5.29 -9.90
CA GLU A 194 -12.89 -5.04 -9.69
C GLU A 194 -13.69 -4.98 -10.99
N GLY A 195 -13.28 -5.78 -11.99
CA GLY A 195 -13.92 -5.82 -13.30
C GLY A 195 -13.53 -4.68 -14.24
N ASN A 196 -12.66 -3.76 -13.83
CA ASN A 196 -12.11 -2.72 -14.71
C ASN A 196 -11.07 -3.32 -15.67
N THR A 197 -11.28 -3.15 -16.97
CA THR A 197 -10.34 -3.61 -18.01
C THR A 197 -9.05 -2.77 -17.96
N TYR A 198 -7.90 -3.41 -18.21
CA TYR A 198 -6.57 -2.75 -18.23
C TYR A 198 -6.21 -2.05 -16.91
N CYS A 199 -6.66 -2.62 -15.81
CA CYS A 199 -6.47 -2.07 -14.47
C CYS A 199 -5.98 -3.18 -13.53
N LEU A 200 -5.24 -2.80 -12.50
CA LEU A 200 -4.75 -3.68 -11.44
C LEU A 200 -5.06 -3.03 -10.09
N GLY A 201 -5.35 -3.84 -9.08
CA GLY A 201 -5.32 -3.37 -7.70
C GLY A 201 -3.88 -3.13 -7.26
N VAL A 202 -3.70 -2.33 -6.21
CA VAL A 202 -2.41 -2.16 -5.55
C VAL A 202 -2.51 -2.79 -4.18
N ASP A 203 -1.81 -3.88 -3.95
CA ASP A 203 -1.68 -4.45 -2.63
C ASP A 203 -0.47 -3.87 -1.89
N SER A 204 -0.64 -3.65 -0.59
CA SER A 204 0.45 -3.35 0.33
C SER A 204 0.60 -4.47 1.34
N TYR A 205 1.79 -5.07 1.34
CA TYR A 205 2.20 -6.14 2.24
C TYR A 205 3.21 -5.60 3.23
N TYR A 206 2.97 -5.75 4.52
CA TYR A 206 3.83 -5.14 5.54
C TYR A 206 3.85 -5.96 6.82
N ALA A 207 4.96 -5.83 7.55
CA ALA A 207 5.02 -6.22 8.94
C ALA A 207 4.30 -5.16 9.78
N TYR A 208 3.44 -5.59 10.69
CA TYR A 208 2.85 -4.70 11.69
C TYR A 208 2.60 -5.47 12.99
N TYR A 209 3.03 -4.88 14.09
CA TYR A 209 2.94 -5.46 15.42
C TYR A 209 2.20 -4.54 16.39
N GLY A 210 1.51 -3.52 15.88
CA GLY A 210 0.76 -2.57 16.69
C GLY A 210 -0.61 -3.12 17.05
N ASN A 211 -1.31 -2.42 17.93
CA ASN A 211 -2.64 -2.82 18.36
C ASN A 211 -3.72 -2.25 17.41
N TYR A 212 -4.48 -3.16 16.80
CA TYR A 212 -5.58 -2.87 15.87
C TYR A 212 -6.73 -2.03 16.43
N ARG A 213 -6.92 -2.04 17.76
CA ARG A 213 -7.97 -1.25 18.44
C ARG A 213 -7.51 0.16 18.79
N VAL A 214 -6.21 0.44 18.70
CA VAL A 214 -5.67 1.76 18.97
C VAL A 214 -5.94 2.63 17.74
N GLY A 215 -7.04 3.38 17.81
CA GLY A 215 -7.53 4.23 16.74
C GLY A 215 -6.65 5.44 16.42
N GLU A 216 -7.17 6.31 15.56
CA GLU A 216 -6.51 7.54 15.15
C GLU A 216 -6.20 8.45 16.35
N GLY A 217 -4.93 8.83 16.54
CA GLY A 217 -4.49 9.73 17.62
C GLY A 217 -3.63 9.10 18.72
N ALA A 218 -3.25 7.84 18.58
CA ALA A 218 -2.20 7.26 19.41
C ALA A 218 -0.90 8.06 19.26
N THR A 219 -0.31 8.44 20.38
CA THR A 219 0.99 9.12 20.40
C THR A 219 2.07 8.04 20.56
N PRO A 220 3.12 8.02 19.72
CA PRO A 220 4.27 7.17 19.95
C PRO A 220 4.84 7.33 21.37
N PRO A 221 5.41 6.27 21.97
CA PRO A 221 5.60 4.95 21.38
C PRO A 221 4.30 4.14 21.35
N ILE A 222 4.18 3.26 20.35
CA ILE A 222 3.17 2.20 20.37
C ILE A 222 3.75 1.08 21.21
N ASP A 223 3.11 0.74 22.33
CA ASP A 223 3.63 -0.22 23.32
C ASP A 223 4.02 -1.58 22.71
N SER A 224 3.37 -1.97 21.61
CA SER A 224 3.64 -3.23 20.91
C SER A 224 4.77 -3.16 19.88
N PHE A 225 5.34 -1.98 19.61
CA PHE A 225 6.56 -1.82 18.81
C PHE A 225 7.79 -1.98 19.70
N THR A 226 8.29 -3.21 19.79
CA THR A 226 9.43 -3.57 20.63
C THR A 226 10.72 -3.58 19.82
N ALA A 227 11.88 -3.46 20.48
CA ALA A 227 13.18 -3.56 19.80
C ALA A 227 13.33 -4.88 19.01
N ALA A 228 12.64 -5.96 19.41
CA ALA A 228 12.68 -7.25 18.74
C ALA A 228 11.88 -7.28 17.43
N ASN A 229 10.74 -6.58 17.36
CA ASN A 229 9.88 -6.61 16.16
C ASN A 229 10.03 -5.39 15.26
N TYR A 230 10.59 -4.30 15.78
CA TYR A 230 10.81 -3.06 15.04
C TYR A 230 11.61 -3.26 13.74
N PRO A 231 12.71 -4.06 13.71
CA PRO A 231 13.45 -4.31 12.49
C PRO A 231 12.62 -4.91 11.35
N TYR A 232 11.63 -5.77 11.64
CA TYR A 232 10.75 -6.31 10.60
C TYR A 232 9.95 -5.21 9.89
N MET A 233 9.68 -4.08 10.55
CA MET A 233 8.92 -2.98 9.96
C MET A 233 9.82 -1.94 9.29
N THR A 234 11.14 -1.93 9.54
CA THR A 234 12.04 -0.82 9.16
C THR A 234 13.38 -1.18 8.50
N ASP A 235 13.88 -2.42 8.67
CA ASP A 235 15.14 -2.88 8.05
C ASP A 235 14.91 -3.65 6.75
N GLU A 236 15.18 -2.99 5.62
CA GLU A 236 14.99 -3.55 4.27
C GLU A 236 15.90 -4.75 3.99
N LYS A 237 17.01 -4.88 4.74
CA LYS A 237 18.00 -5.94 4.54
C LYS A 237 17.45 -7.32 4.92
N LEU A 238 16.41 -7.36 5.75
CA LEU A 238 15.67 -8.59 6.07
C LEU A 238 14.88 -9.12 4.87
N TYR A 239 14.68 -8.31 3.84
CA TYR A 239 13.84 -8.63 2.69
C TYR A 239 14.63 -8.67 1.38
N LEU A 240 15.56 -7.73 1.17
CA LEU A 240 16.35 -7.67 -0.05
C LEU A 240 17.23 -8.92 -0.22
N ALA A 241 17.26 -9.44 -1.46
CA ALA A 241 18.04 -10.62 -1.83
C ALA A 241 17.75 -11.88 -0.99
N GLN A 242 16.59 -11.93 -0.30
CA GLN A 242 16.15 -13.08 0.46
C GLN A 242 15.20 -13.97 -0.33
N ARG A 243 15.08 -15.21 0.11
CA ARG A 243 14.16 -16.18 -0.47
C ARG A 243 12.70 -15.79 -0.19
N PRO A 244 11.75 -16.03 -1.11
CA PRO A 244 10.33 -15.80 -0.85
C PRO A 244 9.86 -16.47 0.44
N GLU A 245 10.32 -17.69 0.72
CA GLU A 245 9.97 -18.45 1.92
C GLU A 245 10.47 -17.82 3.23
N THR A 246 11.44 -16.91 3.15
CA THR A 246 11.93 -16.12 4.29
C THR A 246 11.17 -14.80 4.42
N ILE A 247 10.87 -14.14 3.30
CA ILE A 247 10.22 -12.82 3.24
C ILE A 247 8.74 -12.91 3.58
N ILE A 248 8.03 -13.84 2.93
CA ILE A 248 6.56 -13.94 2.96
C ILE A 248 6.01 -14.04 4.40
N PRO A 249 6.56 -14.89 5.29
CA PRO A 249 6.08 -14.99 6.67
C PRO A 249 6.28 -13.72 7.53
N LEU A 250 7.22 -12.84 7.17
CA LEU A 250 7.47 -11.59 7.90
C LEU A 250 6.41 -10.52 7.57
N LEU A 251 5.78 -10.61 6.39
CA LEU A 251 4.76 -9.67 5.91
C LEU A 251 3.37 -10.07 6.42
N ASN A 252 3.17 -9.99 7.73
CA ASN A 252 2.00 -10.49 8.45
C ASN A 252 0.69 -9.71 8.24
N HIS A 253 0.70 -8.60 7.48
CA HIS A 253 -0.49 -7.79 7.22
C HIS A 253 -0.64 -7.32 5.80
N THR A 254 -1.89 -7.23 5.34
CA THR A 254 -2.25 -6.81 3.98
C THR A 254 -3.27 -5.68 4.00
N THR A 255 -3.05 -4.70 3.13
CA THR A 255 -4.11 -3.78 2.72
C THR A 255 -4.17 -3.78 1.20
N THR A 256 -5.30 -4.18 0.66
CA THR A 256 -5.61 -4.09 -0.76
C THR A 256 -6.24 -2.74 -1.04
N PHE A 257 -5.63 -1.99 -1.93
CA PHE A 257 -6.18 -0.75 -2.45
C PHE A 257 -6.77 -1.04 -3.83
N THR A 258 -8.09 -0.94 -3.93
CA THR A 258 -8.84 -1.26 -5.15
C THR A 258 -10.13 -0.43 -5.23
N ASP A 259 -10.71 -0.26 -6.42
CA ASP A 259 -11.86 0.62 -6.70
C ASP A 259 -13.12 0.30 -5.84
N ALA A 260 -13.25 -0.94 -5.37
CA ALA A 260 -14.35 -1.36 -4.49
C ALA A 260 -14.13 -1.03 -3.00
N SER A 261 -12.92 -0.69 -2.56
CA SER A 261 -12.67 -0.33 -1.16
C SER A 261 -13.25 1.06 -0.88
N ARG A 262 -14.11 1.17 0.14
CA ARG A 262 -14.84 2.39 0.49
C ARG A 262 -13.90 3.57 0.81
N TRP A 263 -14.25 4.70 0.20
CA TRP A 263 -13.95 6.11 0.53
C TRP A 263 -12.75 6.76 -0.16
N TRP A 264 -11.61 6.11 -0.42
CA TRP A 264 -10.61 6.63 -1.35
C TRP A 264 -9.82 5.47 -1.98
N SER A 265 -10.27 5.03 -3.15
CA SER A 265 -9.81 3.79 -3.80
C SER A 265 -8.61 4.00 -4.73
N PHE A 266 -7.79 2.97 -4.94
CA PHE A 266 -6.59 3.06 -5.79
C PHE A 266 -6.65 2.03 -6.90
N LEU A 267 -6.35 2.47 -8.12
CA LEU A 267 -6.29 1.59 -9.27
C LEU A 267 -5.06 1.93 -10.10
N ALA A 268 -4.24 0.92 -10.35
CA ALA A 268 -3.06 1.01 -11.18
C ALA A 268 -3.42 0.77 -12.66
N PHE A 269 -2.98 1.65 -13.56
CA PHE A 269 -3.21 1.51 -15.01
C PHE A 269 -1.91 1.07 -15.70
N PRO A 270 -1.67 -0.25 -15.89
CA PRO A 270 -0.53 -0.83 -16.59
C PRO A 270 -0.59 -0.73 -18.11
#